data_AF-A0A973RJD3-F1
#
_entry.id   AF-A0A973RJD3-F1
#
_cell.length_a   1.000
_cell.length_b   1.000
_cell.length_c   1.000
_cell.angle_alpha   90.00
_cell.angle_beta   90.00
_cell.angle_gamma   90.00
#
_symmetry.space_group_name_H-M   'P 1'
#
loop_
_entity.id
_entity.type
_entity.pdbx_description
1 polymer ?
#
loop_
_entity_poly.entity_id
_entity_poly.type
_entity_poly.pdbx_seq_one_letter_code
_entity_poly.pdbx_strand_id
1 'polypeptide(L)'
;MQRLTLAGGVPDSLKGSILALGNFDGFHLGHQAVVSRAVARAFHERRPVIVATFDPHPVRFFKPDLPPFRLTNLDQREALF
;
A
#
# COMPACT_ATOMS: atom_id res chain seq x y z
N MET A 1 -9.51 5.99 -6.69
CA MET A 1 -8.71 5.84 -5.45
C MET A 1 -8.12 7.20 -5.10
N GLN A 2 -7.86 7.48 -3.82
CA GLN A 2 -7.15 8.69 -3.40
C GLN A 2 -5.74 8.28 -2.96
N ARG A 3 -4.70 8.89 -3.54
CA ARG A 3 -3.31 8.72 -3.10
C ARG A 3 -3.03 9.64 -1.90
N LEU A 4 -2.49 9.07 -0.82
CA LEU A 4 -2.06 9.79 0.37
C LEU A 4 -0.54 9.75 0.48
N THR A 5 0.08 10.81 1.01
CA THR A 5 1.51 10.84 1.33
C THR A 5 1.68 11.23 2.79
N LEU A 6 2.79 10.81 3.41
CA LEU A 6 3.09 11.16 4.80
C LEU A 6 3.11 12.68 5.04
N ALA A 7 3.60 13.45 4.06
CA ALA A 7 3.64 14.91 4.12
C ALA A 7 2.23 15.56 4.17
N GLY A 8 1.24 14.95 3.50
CA GLY A 8 -0.15 15.42 3.50
C GLY A 8 -0.97 14.97 4.71
N GLY A 9 -0.44 14.06 5.52
CA GLY A 9 -1.17 13.43 6.62
C GLY A 9 -2.32 12.53 6.15
N VAL A 10 -3.08 11.99 7.11
CA VAL A 10 -4.27 11.16 6.85
C VAL A 10 -5.51 11.98 7.20
N PRO A 11 -6.46 12.21 6.27
CA PRO A 11 -7.71 12.92 6.55
C PRO A 11 -8.51 12.30 7.69
N ASP A 12 -9.22 13.13 8.46
CA ASP A 12 -10.06 12.68 9.58
C ASP A 12 -11.15 11.69 9.15
N SER A 13 -11.66 11.82 7.91
CA SER A 13 -12.65 10.89 7.34
C SER A 13 -12.14 9.46 7.20
N LEU A 14 -10.82 9.25 7.27
CA LEU A 14 -10.18 7.93 7.21
C LEU A 14 -9.76 7.40 8.58
N LYS A 15 -10.06 8.11 9.69
CA LYS A 15 -9.79 7.61 11.04
C LYS A 15 -10.54 6.31 11.29
N GLY A 16 -9.86 5.38 11.95
CA GLY A 16 -10.38 4.04 12.16
C GLY A 16 -10.46 3.22 10.87
N SER A 17 -9.61 3.47 9.88
CA SER A 17 -9.49 2.61 8.70
C SER A 17 -8.93 1.21 9.05
N ILE A 18 -9.23 0.23 8.21
CA ILE A 18 -8.51 -1.05 8.17
C ILE A 18 -7.38 -0.93 7.15
N LEU A 19 -6.15 -1.21 7.60
CA LEU A 19 -4.93 -0.99 6.82
C LEU A 19 -4.35 -2.33 6.33
N ALA A 20 -4.18 -2.47 5.02
CA ALA A 20 -3.24 -3.43 4.44
C ALA A 20 -1.91 -2.72 4.24
N LEU A 21 -0.85 -3.14 4.95
CA LEU A 21 0.48 -2.54 4.88
C LEU A 21 1.48 -3.53 4.29
N GLY A 22 2.20 -3.12 3.24
CA GLY A 22 3.22 -3.98 2.63
C GLY A 22 3.97 -3.31 1.48
N ASN A 23 5.07 -3.92 1.06
CA ASN A 23 5.84 -3.43 -0.09
C ASN A 23 5.02 -3.45 -1.39
N PHE A 24 4.16 -4.46 -1.55
CA PHE A 24 3.21 -4.62 -2.66
C PHE A 24 3.80 -4.51 -4.07
N ASP A 25 5.12 -4.57 -4.21
CA ASP A 25 5.81 -4.56 -5.49
C ASP A 25 5.40 -5.78 -6.33
N GLY A 26 5.00 -5.53 -7.58
CA GLY A 26 4.47 -6.53 -8.51
C GLY A 26 3.07 -7.06 -8.20
N PHE A 27 2.45 -6.68 -7.08
CA PHE A 27 1.07 -7.02 -6.68
C PHE A 27 0.60 -8.46 -7.02
N HIS A 28 1.47 -9.45 -6.77
CA HIS A 28 1.20 -10.86 -7.03
C HIS A 28 0.07 -11.43 -6.15
N LEU A 29 -0.34 -12.69 -6.40
CA LEU A 29 -1.47 -13.34 -5.71
C LEU A 29 -1.41 -13.27 -4.17
N GLY A 30 -0.22 -13.39 -3.57
CA GLY A 30 -0.05 -13.22 -2.12
C GLY A 30 -0.41 -11.81 -1.61
N HIS A 31 -0.04 -10.76 -2.34
CA HIS A 31 -0.39 -9.38 -2.02
C HIS A 31 -1.89 -9.13 -2.19
N GLN A 32 -2.47 -9.67 -3.27
CA GLN A 32 -3.91 -9.61 -3.51
C GLN A 32 -4.68 -10.25 -2.36
N ALA A 33 -4.26 -11.42 -1.86
CA ALA A 33 -4.90 -12.06 -0.72
C ALA A 33 -4.90 -11.19 0.56
N VAL A 34 -3.80 -10.49 0.84
CA VAL A 34 -3.71 -9.57 1.98
C VAL A 34 -4.66 -8.38 1.80
N VAL A 35 -4.65 -7.74 0.63
CA VAL A 35 -5.53 -6.60 0.34
C VAL A 35 -7.00 -7.01 0.33
N SER A 36 -7.35 -8.13 -0.31
CA SER A 36 -8.72 -8.66 -0.33
C SER A 36 -9.25 -8.93 1.08
N ARG A 37 -8.40 -9.44 1.98
CA ARG A 37 -8.78 -9.64 3.40
C ARG A 37 -9.08 -8.31 4.10
N ALA A 38 -8.26 -7.28 3.87
CA ALA A 38 -8.49 -5.95 4.44
C ALA A 38 -9.78 -5.31 3.89
N VAL A 39 -10.02 -5.41 2.58
CA VAL A 39 -11.23 -4.90 1.92
C VAL A 39 -12.48 -5.61 2.44
N ALA A 40 -12.47 -6.95 2.51
CA ALA A 40 -13.61 -7.72 3.02
C ALA A 40 -13.95 -7.32 4.46
N ARG A 41 -12.92 -7.19 5.32
CA ARG A 41 -13.10 -6.77 6.71
C ARG A 41 -13.65 -5.35 6.82
N ALA A 42 -13.13 -4.41 6.03
CA ALA A 42 -13.59 -3.03 5.98
C ALA A 42 -15.04 -2.91 5.54
N PHE A 43 -15.44 -3.69 4.54
CA PHE A 43 -16.82 -3.79 4.08
C PHE A 43 -17.75 -4.28 5.20
N HIS A 44 -17.39 -5.38 5.88
CA HIS A 44 -18.20 -5.93 6.98
C HIS A 44 -18.30 -4.98 8.18
N GLU A 45 -17.22 -4.30 8.54
CA GLU A 45 -17.18 -3.36 9.67
C GLU A 45 -17.71 -1.96 9.30
N ARG A 46 -18.04 -1.70 8.02
CA ARG A 46 -18.43 -0.38 7.50
C ARG A 46 -17.40 0.71 7.82
N ARG A 47 -16.12 0.37 7.64
CA ARG A 47 -14.97 1.25 7.92
C ARG A 47 -14.22 1.56 6.62
N PRO A 48 -13.49 2.69 6.53
CA PRO A 48 -12.62 2.95 5.40
C PRO A 48 -11.50 1.88 5.30
N VAL A 49 -10.99 1.64 4.09
CA VAL A 49 -9.85 0.76 3.85
C VAL A 49 -8.70 1.56 3.24
N ILE A 50 -7.48 1.27 3.67
CA ILE A 50 -6.26 1.85 3.11
C ILE A 50 -5.31 0.72 2.71
N VAL A 51 -4.76 0.82 1.51
CA VAL A 51 -3.58 0.05 1.09
C VAL A 51 -2.38 0.98 1.25
N ALA A 52 -1.53 0.71 2.23
CA ALA A 52 -0.30 1.46 2.46
C ALA A 52 0.91 0.70 1.93
N THR A 53 1.75 1.44 1.21
CA THR A 53 3.00 0.94 0.66
C THR A 53 4.14 1.92 0.88
N PHE A 54 5.33 1.53 0.47
CA PHE A 54 6.54 2.31 0.66
C PHE A 54 7.04 2.85 -0.68
N ASP A 55 7.42 4.12 -0.68
CA ASP A 55 8.17 4.75 -1.75
C ASP A 55 9.11 5.79 -1.12
N PRO A 56 10.44 5.73 -1.35
CA PRO A 56 11.16 4.77 -2.20
C PRO A 56 11.10 3.32 -1.67
N HIS A 57 11.41 2.34 -2.52
CA HIS A 57 11.38 0.92 -2.17
C HIS A 57 12.23 0.64 -0.90
N PRO A 58 11.74 -0.09 0.12
CA PRO A 58 12.38 -0.21 1.43
C PRO A 58 13.83 -0.72 1.37
N VAL A 59 14.13 -1.58 0.41
CA VAL A 59 15.50 -2.08 0.19
C VAL A 59 16.52 -0.95 0.00
N ARG A 60 16.12 0.21 -0.55
CA ARG A 60 16.99 1.38 -0.73
C ARG A 60 17.44 1.98 0.60
N PHE A 61 16.61 1.85 1.64
CA PHE A 61 16.96 2.28 2.98
C PHE A 61 17.94 1.29 3.64
N PHE A 62 17.67 -0.02 3.55
CA PHE A 62 18.48 -1.04 4.23
C PHE A 62 19.76 -1.43 3.50
N LYS A 63 19.80 -1.28 2.16
CA LYS A 63 20.91 -1.70 1.30
C LYS A 63 21.11 -0.69 0.16
N PRO A 64 21.63 0.52 0.47
CA PRO A 64 21.75 1.60 -0.52
C PRO A 64 22.67 1.25 -1.71
N ASP A 65 23.66 0.39 -1.50
CA ASP A 65 24.67 0.00 -2.50
C ASP A 65 24.16 -1.04 -3.51
N LEU A 66 23.00 -1.65 -3.27
CA LEU A 66 22.43 -2.58 -4.24
C LEU A 66 21.96 -1.84 -5.50
N PRO A 67 22.14 -2.44 -6.69
CA PRO A 67 21.51 -1.95 -7.90
C PRO A 67 20.01 -1.72 -7.69
N PRO A 68 19.44 -0.60 -8.16
CA PRO A 68 18.01 -0.36 -8.06
C PRO A 68 17.22 -1.50 -8.72
N PHE A 69 16.29 -2.08 -7.97
CA PHE A 69 15.37 -3.10 -8.47
C PHE A 69 13.97 -2.86 -7.92
N ARG A 70 12.98 -2.95 -8.81
CA ARG A 70 11.55 -2.99 -8.51
C ARG A 70 10.82 -3.66 -9.67
N LEU A 71 9.77 -4.43 -9.38
CA LEU A 71 8.89 -5.01 -10.39
C LEU A 71 7.95 -3.96 -10.99
N THR A 72 7.55 -2.99 -10.17
CA THR A 72 6.58 -1.94 -10.50
C THR A 72 6.99 -0.60 -9.89
N ASN A 73 6.76 0.50 -10.62
CA ASN A 73 6.84 1.84 -10.06
C ASN A 73 5.57 2.18 -9.23
N LEU A 74 5.53 3.35 -8.58
CA LEU A 74 4.40 3.73 -7.73
C LEU A 74 3.09 3.88 -8.51
N ASP A 75 3.13 4.44 -9.72
CA ASP A 75 1.94 4.63 -10.56
C ASP A 75 1.40 3.31 -11.09
N GLN A 76 2.29 2.36 -11.44
CA GLN A 76 1.92 1.00 -11.79
C GLN A 76 1.27 0.27 -10.62
N ARG A 77 1.79 0.42 -9.40
CA ARG A 77 1.16 -0.15 -8.19
C ARG A 77 -0.23 0.44 -7.96
N GLU A 78 -0.40 1.75 -8.07
CA GLU A 78 -1.74 2.37 -7.92
C GLU A 78 -2.75 1.83 -8.93
N ALA A 79 -2.34 1.57 -10.18
CA ALA A 79 -3.22 0.99 -11.19
C ALA A 79 -3.56 -0.50 -10.94
N LEU A 80 -2.76 -1.20 -10.12
CA LEU A 80 -2.96 -2.61 -9.79
C LEU A 80 -3.79 -2.83 -8.52
N PHE A 81 -3.86 -1.83 -7.63
CA PHE A 81 -4.67 -1.86 -6.42
C PHE A 81 -6.16 -1.78 -6.73
#